data_AF-A0AAE1L2V6-F1
#
_entry.id   AF-A0AAE1L2V6-F1
#
_cell.length_a   1.000
_cell.length_b   1.000
_cell.length_c   1.000
_cell.angle_alpha   90.00
_cell.angle_beta   90.00
_cell.angle_gamma   90.00
#
_symmetry.space_group_name_H-M   'P 1'
#
loop_
_entity.id
_entity.type
_entity.pdbx_description
1 polymer ?
#
loop_
_entity_poly.entity_id
_entity_poly.type
_entity_poly.pdbx_seq_one_letter_code
_entity_poly.pdbx_strand_id
1 'polypeptide(L)'
;MDGRPIPEEVDGKFFDGDMILTTKQRRPLEERGFKQYPENPLLDFWPPAPQSNEPYPVVPYVFDSSIEPVCINVIKDCIAHWEANTCITFQETTNFNQPRIIFIMAEFSGGYFGRVNSNNGQEIKIGPSCNKTGKTYTSILDSYCSYVSRHYGPSVIIVFDGYTNQPSTKDGTHTRRNKTVGRNVSFTSAMPLKMKKQEFLSNNDNKQRFINMLSECLERTGFQVHNADGDADVLIAQTAVMAAKKHRTVLVGDDTDLLILLLHLYQCGELYFMSEPRKSSSSSSHKYLNIGRACGILA
;
A
#
# COMPACT_ATOMS: atom_id res chain seq x y z
N MET A 1 4.76 28.42 20.63
CA MET A 1 4.60 27.08 21.26
C MET A 1 3.88 26.21 20.26
N ASP A 2 4.60 25.67 19.27
CA ASP A 2 4.01 24.83 18.22
C ASP A 2 3.88 23.39 18.78
N GLY A 3 2.66 22.99 19.11
CA GLY A 3 2.31 21.66 19.63
C GLY A 3 2.36 20.55 18.58
N ARG A 4 3.41 20.50 17.75
CA ARG A 4 3.60 19.36 16.84
C ARG A 4 3.99 18.14 17.68
N PRO A 5 3.29 17.00 17.55
CA PRO A 5 3.69 15.78 18.23
C PRO A 5 5.10 15.38 17.80
N ILE A 6 5.93 15.02 18.76
CA ILE A 6 7.24 14.40 18.51
C ILE A 6 6.94 13.05 17.84
N PRO A 7 7.59 12.70 16.70
CA PRO A 7 7.44 11.39 16.09
C PRO A 7 7.71 10.28 17.10
N GLU A 8 6.97 9.18 16.97
CA GLU A 8 6.94 8.08 17.94
C GLU A 8 8.33 7.44 18.04
N GLU A 9 9.03 7.68 19.15
CA GLU A 9 10.25 6.93 19.48
C GLU A 9 9.85 5.55 20.00
N VAL A 10 10.23 4.52 19.26
CA VAL A 10 10.07 3.14 19.73
C VAL A 10 11.32 2.79 20.55
N ASP A 11 11.14 2.59 21.85
CA ASP A 11 12.17 2.15 22.82
C ASP A 11 13.35 3.13 23.03
N GLY A 12 13.19 4.43 22.69
CA GLY A 12 14.25 5.45 22.81
C GLY A 12 15.47 5.23 21.90
N LYS A 13 15.43 4.20 21.03
CA LYS A 13 16.51 3.84 20.09
C LYS A 13 16.17 4.18 18.65
N PHE A 14 14.91 4.04 18.25
CA PHE A 14 14.46 4.26 16.87
C PHE A 14 13.54 5.46 16.78
N PHE A 15 13.84 6.34 15.83
CA PHE A 15 12.98 7.43 15.40
C PHE A 15 12.07 6.93 14.27
N ASP A 16 10.76 7.17 14.37
CA ASP A 16 9.73 6.71 13.42
C ASP A 16 9.71 5.18 13.19
N GLY A 17 10.27 4.43 14.15
CA GLY A 17 10.27 2.97 14.18
C GLY A 17 11.40 2.26 13.42
N ASP A 18 12.12 2.93 12.52
CA ASP A 18 13.17 2.29 11.69
C ASP A 18 14.44 3.14 11.48
N MET A 19 14.46 4.41 11.89
CA MET A 19 15.64 5.26 11.76
C MET A 19 16.45 5.33 13.05
N ILE A 20 17.77 5.14 12.93
CA ILE A 20 18.73 5.35 14.01
C ILE A 20 19.34 6.74 13.84
N LEU A 21 19.09 7.63 14.80
CA LEU A 21 19.69 8.96 14.81
C LEU A 21 21.03 8.95 15.55
N THR A 22 22.02 9.64 15.00
CA THR A 22 23.24 9.96 15.75
C THR A 22 22.92 10.95 16.87
N THR A 23 23.78 11.03 17.89
CA THR A 23 23.64 12.03 18.97
C THR A 23 23.56 13.46 18.42
N LYS A 24 24.27 13.74 17.30
CA LYS A 24 24.22 15.05 16.62
C LYS A 24 22.86 15.33 15.99
N GLN A 25 22.22 14.32 15.40
CA GLN A 25 20.89 14.44 14.77
C GLN A 25 19.76 14.48 15.81
N ARG A 26 19.92 13.79 16.94
CA ARG A 26 18.92 13.74 18.01
C ARG A 26 18.82 15.06 18.78
N ARG A 27 19.95 15.69 19.10
CA ARG A 27 20.01 16.88 19.97
C ARG A 27 19.08 18.03 19.55
N PRO A 28 18.99 18.45 18.27
CA PRO A 28 18.08 19.53 17.86
C PRO A 28 16.59 19.18 18.03
N LEU A 29 16.23 17.89 17.93
CA LEU A 29 14.85 17.42 18.13
C LEU A 29 14.46 17.50 19.62
N GLU A 30 15.38 17.14 20.51
CA GLU A 30 15.19 17.20 21.96
C GLU A 30 15.17 18.64 22.50
N GLU A 31 16.09 19.48 22.03
CA GLU A 31 16.25 20.86 22.51
C GLU A 31 15.21 21.84 21.94
N ARG A 32 14.29 21.38 21.07
CA ARG A 32 13.23 22.16 20.42
C ARG A 32 13.72 23.48 19.83
N GLY A 33 14.91 23.48 19.22
CA GLY A 33 15.51 24.67 18.63
C GLY A 33 16.72 24.35 17.75
N PHE A 34 16.69 24.84 16.51
CA PHE A 34 17.89 24.89 15.66
C PHE A 34 18.76 26.07 16.12
N LYS A 35 19.67 25.84 17.06
CA LYS A 35 20.62 26.89 17.47
C LYS A 35 21.87 26.97 16.58
N GLN A 36 22.25 25.89 15.90
CA GLN A 36 23.25 25.86 14.83
C GLN A 36 23.32 24.45 14.21
N TYR A 37 23.44 24.32 12.89
CA TYR A 37 23.93 23.06 12.30
C TYR A 37 25.40 22.90 12.71
N PRO A 38 25.85 21.74 13.22
CA PRO A 38 27.27 21.52 13.50
C PRO A 38 28.10 21.58 12.20
N GLU A 39 29.40 21.82 12.36
CA GLU A 39 30.37 22.07 11.28
C GLU A 39 30.35 21.04 10.12
N ASN A 40 30.52 21.57 8.91
CA ASN A 40 30.60 20.92 7.59
C ASN A 40 29.56 19.80 7.31
N PRO A 41 28.34 20.16 6.86
CA PRO A 41 27.28 19.19 6.54
C PRO A 41 27.67 18.17 5.45
N LEU A 42 28.73 18.42 4.67
CA LEU A 42 29.21 17.49 3.65
C LEU A 42 29.71 16.15 4.22
N LEU A 43 30.10 16.10 5.51
CA LEU A 43 30.55 14.85 6.14
C LEU A 43 29.43 13.84 6.39
N ASP A 44 28.19 14.31 6.46
CA ASP A 44 27.00 13.48 6.68
C ASP A 44 26.44 12.93 5.34
N PHE A 45 27.04 13.31 4.21
CA PHE A 45 26.73 12.80 2.87
C PHE A 45 27.85 11.90 2.33
N TRP A 46 27.46 10.97 1.46
CA TRP A 46 28.42 10.15 0.72
C TRP A 46 29.16 11.02 -0.32
N PRO A 47 30.49 10.98 -0.36
CA PRO A 47 31.27 11.77 -1.29
C PRO A 47 31.29 11.08 -2.67
N PRO A 48 31.63 11.81 -3.74
CA PRO A 48 32.00 11.19 -5.00
C PRO A 48 33.28 10.35 -4.84
N ALA A 49 33.55 9.48 -5.83
CA ALA A 49 34.81 8.74 -5.85
C ALA A 49 36.00 9.72 -5.86
N PRO A 50 37.06 9.50 -5.06
CA PRO A 50 38.19 10.43 -4.91
C PRO A 50 38.92 10.83 -6.20
N GLN A 51 38.77 10.05 -7.26
CA GLN A 51 39.44 10.22 -8.55
C GLN A 51 38.44 10.39 -9.71
N SER A 52 37.15 10.49 -9.41
CA SER A 52 36.12 10.74 -10.44
C SER A 52 35.91 12.24 -10.61
N ASN A 53 35.81 12.68 -11.86
CA ASN A 53 35.33 14.03 -12.18
C ASN A 53 33.81 14.15 -12.03
N GLU A 54 33.11 13.04 -11.79
CA GLU A 54 31.67 13.05 -11.61
C GLU A 54 31.29 13.49 -10.19
N PRO A 55 30.36 14.44 -10.04
CA PRO A 55 30.01 15.03 -8.73
C PRO A 55 29.07 14.14 -7.91
N TYR A 56 28.87 12.88 -8.30
CA TYR A 56 27.82 12.02 -7.77
C TYR A 56 28.32 11.06 -6.69
N PRO A 57 27.52 10.80 -5.65
CA PRO A 57 27.92 9.98 -4.51
C PRO A 57 28.20 8.52 -4.90
N VAL A 58 29.28 7.98 -4.33
CA VAL A 58 29.62 6.56 -4.37
C VAL A 58 29.48 6.00 -2.96
N VAL A 59 28.68 4.95 -2.80
CA VAL A 59 28.37 4.32 -1.52
C VAL A 59 29.05 2.96 -1.45
N PRO A 60 30.16 2.81 -0.70
CA PRO A 60 30.74 1.50 -0.47
C PRO A 60 29.81 0.65 0.39
N TYR A 61 29.62 -0.61 0.05
CA TYR A 61 28.83 -1.52 0.87
C TYR A 61 29.43 -2.93 0.93
N VAL A 62 29.02 -3.69 1.95
CA VAL A 62 29.34 -5.10 2.10
C VAL A 62 28.13 -5.86 2.65
N PHE A 63 28.09 -7.16 2.39
CA PHE A 63 27.17 -8.09 3.04
C PHE A 63 27.87 -8.76 4.21
N ASP A 64 27.26 -8.69 5.39
CA ASP A 64 27.68 -9.53 6.51
C ASP A 64 27.35 -11.00 6.24
N SER A 65 28.13 -11.91 6.82
CA SER A 65 27.95 -13.36 6.67
C SER A 65 26.57 -13.88 7.13
N SER A 66 25.87 -13.12 7.98
CA SER A 66 24.52 -13.47 8.46
C SER A 66 23.42 -13.28 7.43
N ILE A 67 23.65 -12.54 6.33
CA ILE A 67 22.60 -12.21 5.38
C ILE A 67 22.09 -13.44 4.62
N GLU A 68 20.77 -13.59 4.54
CA GLU A 68 20.18 -14.67 3.76
C GLU A 68 20.34 -14.42 2.25
N PRO A 69 20.55 -15.47 1.42
CA PRO A 69 20.68 -15.33 -0.02
C PRO A 69 19.50 -14.62 -0.69
N VAL A 70 18.27 -14.85 -0.19
CA VAL A 70 17.07 -14.17 -0.69
C VAL A 70 17.14 -12.66 -0.45
N CYS A 71 17.59 -12.24 0.74
CA CYS A 71 17.78 -10.83 1.08
C CYS A 71 18.89 -10.19 0.23
N ILE A 72 19.99 -10.91 -0.06
CA ILE A 72 21.04 -10.41 -0.98
C ILE A 72 20.44 -10.05 -2.33
N ASN A 73 19.64 -10.95 -2.93
CA ASN A 73 19.04 -10.71 -4.24
C ASN A 73 18.13 -9.48 -4.22
N VAL A 74 17.28 -9.36 -3.20
CA VAL A 74 16.38 -8.21 -3.03
C VAL A 74 17.15 -6.91 -2.83
N ILE A 75 18.23 -6.92 -2.05
CA ILE A 75 19.07 -5.73 -1.83
C ILE A 75 19.76 -5.33 -3.14
N LYS A 76 20.28 -6.29 -3.92
CA LYS A 76 20.88 -6.02 -5.23
C LYS A 76 19.87 -5.45 -6.22
N ASP A 77 18.65 -5.98 -6.24
CA ASP A 77 17.55 -5.44 -7.06
C ASP A 77 17.21 -4.00 -6.65
N CYS A 78 17.21 -3.72 -5.34
CA CYS A 78 17.00 -2.37 -4.83
C CYS A 78 18.15 -1.43 -5.25
N ILE A 79 19.40 -1.85 -5.11
CA ILE A 79 20.58 -1.09 -5.53
C ILE A 79 20.46 -0.75 -7.03
N ALA A 80 20.23 -1.76 -7.88
CA ALA A 80 20.07 -1.57 -9.32
C ALA A 80 18.93 -0.60 -9.65
N HIS A 81 17.82 -0.67 -8.91
CA HIS A 81 16.72 0.28 -9.07
C HIS A 81 17.14 1.72 -8.73
N TRP A 82 17.87 1.93 -7.64
CA TRP A 82 18.36 3.26 -7.26
C TRP A 82 19.37 3.81 -8.28
N GLU A 83 20.30 3.00 -8.77
CA GLU A 83 21.28 3.39 -9.79
C GLU A 83 20.62 3.70 -11.14
N ALA A 84 19.56 2.98 -11.51
CA ALA A 84 18.84 3.22 -12.76
C ALA A 84 17.97 4.50 -12.73
N ASN A 85 17.59 4.97 -11.54
CA ASN A 85 16.62 6.08 -11.37
C ASN A 85 17.22 7.31 -10.68
N THR A 86 18.50 7.27 -10.31
CA THR A 86 19.23 8.37 -9.68
C THR A 86 20.68 8.34 -10.12
N CYS A 87 21.48 9.33 -9.71
CA CYS A 87 22.92 9.35 -10.01
C CYS A 87 23.78 8.69 -8.90
N ILE A 88 23.18 8.13 -7.86
CA ILE A 88 23.94 7.41 -6.83
C ILE A 88 24.52 6.13 -7.42
N THR A 89 25.69 5.74 -6.94
CA THR A 89 26.30 4.44 -7.28
C THR A 89 26.68 3.70 -6.02
N PHE A 90 26.57 2.38 -6.06
CA PHE A 90 26.91 1.49 -4.98
C PHE A 90 28.08 0.60 -5.39
N GLN A 91 29.07 0.47 -4.50
CA GLN A 91 30.26 -0.31 -4.79
C GLN A 91 30.51 -1.34 -3.70
N GLU A 92 30.43 -2.62 -4.05
CA GLU A 92 30.85 -3.68 -3.14
C GLU A 92 32.37 -3.54 -2.87
N THR A 93 32.76 -3.50 -1.59
CA THR A 93 34.14 -3.17 -1.20
C THR A 93 34.79 -4.26 -0.36
N THR A 94 36.09 -4.46 -0.53
CA THR A 94 36.92 -5.26 0.38
C THR A 94 37.73 -4.39 1.35
N ASN A 95 37.66 -3.06 1.21
CA ASN A 95 38.29 -2.12 2.12
C ASN A 95 37.39 -1.89 3.35
N PHE A 96 37.75 -2.52 4.47
CA PHE A 96 37.04 -2.36 5.74
C PHE A 96 37.53 -1.16 6.58
N ASN A 97 38.52 -0.41 6.11
CA ASN A 97 39.07 0.76 6.79
C ASN A 97 38.53 2.08 6.19
N GLN A 98 37.26 2.08 5.80
CA GLN A 98 36.56 3.25 5.27
C GLN A 98 35.08 3.24 5.69
N PRO A 99 34.42 4.41 5.70
CA PRO A 99 32.97 4.49 5.79
C PRO A 99 32.31 3.66 4.69
N ARG A 100 31.37 2.80 5.10
CA ARG A 100 30.64 1.88 4.22
C ARG A 100 29.33 1.47 4.88
N ILE A 101 28.40 0.99 4.07
CA ILE A 101 27.20 0.29 4.55
C ILE A 101 27.53 -1.19 4.79
N ILE A 102 27.00 -1.75 5.87
CA ILE A 102 27.06 -3.17 6.19
C ILE A 102 25.62 -3.67 6.26
N PHE A 103 25.20 -4.48 5.29
CA PHE A 103 23.90 -5.14 5.35
C PHE A 103 24.01 -6.37 6.25
N ILE A 104 23.20 -6.43 7.30
CA ILE A 104 23.25 -7.49 8.32
C ILE A 104 21.85 -7.96 8.69
N MET A 105 21.68 -9.25 8.99
CA MET A 105 20.41 -9.74 9.55
C MET A 105 20.25 -9.31 11.00
N ALA A 106 19.03 -8.95 11.38
CA ALA A 106 18.69 -8.65 12.76
C ALA A 106 17.23 -9.03 13.05
N GLU A 107 16.84 -8.93 14.32
CA GLU A 107 15.45 -9.19 14.75
C GLU A 107 14.46 -8.12 14.26
N PHE A 108 14.97 -6.93 13.94
CA PHE A 108 14.19 -5.79 13.46
C PHE A 108 14.89 -5.15 12.25
N SER A 109 14.17 -4.30 11.53
CA SER A 109 14.72 -3.53 10.41
C SER A 109 15.02 -2.11 10.82
N GLY A 110 16.12 -1.56 10.33
CA GLY A 110 16.43 -0.15 10.56
C GLY A 110 17.88 0.19 10.23
N GLY A 111 18.19 1.47 10.19
CA GLY A 111 19.52 1.94 9.83
C GLY A 111 19.74 3.40 10.20
N TYR A 112 21.00 3.82 10.14
CA TYR A 112 21.35 5.21 10.39
C TYR A 112 20.78 6.14 9.32
N PHE A 113 20.34 7.32 9.75
CA PHE A 113 20.00 8.40 8.81
C PHE A 113 21.29 9.05 8.26
N GLY A 114 21.45 9.02 6.93
CA GLY A 114 22.62 9.58 6.25
C GLY A 114 23.88 8.74 6.42
N ARG A 115 25.05 9.33 6.08
CA ARG A 115 26.35 8.70 6.26
C ARG A 115 26.85 8.90 7.68
N VAL A 116 27.30 7.83 8.31
CA VAL A 116 28.10 7.88 9.53
C VAL A 116 29.57 7.86 9.13
N ASN A 117 30.29 8.93 9.41
CA ASN A 117 31.71 9.04 9.09
C ASN A 117 32.59 8.23 10.07
N SER A 118 32.55 6.91 9.95
CA SER A 118 33.29 5.95 10.78
C SER A 118 33.93 4.87 9.91
N ASN A 119 35.19 4.54 10.18
CA ASN A 119 35.89 3.46 9.48
C ASN A 119 35.35 2.06 9.85
N ASN A 120 34.60 1.94 10.95
CA ASN A 120 33.96 0.67 11.31
C ASN A 120 32.78 0.32 10.40
N GLY A 121 32.33 1.26 9.56
CA GLY A 121 31.11 1.13 8.77
C GLY A 121 29.85 1.46 9.57
N GLN A 122 28.71 1.47 8.87
CA GLN A 122 27.39 1.66 9.44
C GLN A 122 26.49 0.50 9.04
N GLU A 123 25.75 -0.04 9.99
CA GLU A 123 24.85 -1.16 9.73
C GLU A 123 23.51 -0.67 9.15
N ILE A 124 23.02 -1.41 8.16
CA ILE A 124 21.60 -1.46 7.80
C ILE A 124 21.11 -2.85 8.19
N LYS A 125 20.22 -2.88 9.18
CA LYS A 125 19.65 -4.09 9.75
C LYS A 125 18.45 -4.54 8.92
N ILE A 126 18.49 -5.78 8.48
CA ILE A 126 17.46 -6.44 7.67
C ILE A 126 16.71 -7.41 8.56
N GLY A 127 15.46 -7.10 8.85
CA GLY A 127 14.58 -7.96 9.63
C GLY A 127 14.04 -9.14 8.82
N PRO A 128 13.46 -10.16 9.48
CA PRO A 128 13.01 -11.40 8.82
C PRO A 128 11.95 -11.20 7.72
N SER A 129 11.21 -10.09 7.77
CA SER A 129 10.15 -9.75 6.79
C SER A 129 10.63 -8.83 5.66
N CYS A 130 11.89 -8.40 5.67
CA CYS A 130 12.48 -7.47 4.70
C CYS A 130 13.19 -8.21 3.55
N ASN A 131 12.58 -9.30 3.09
CA ASN A 131 13.01 -10.14 1.99
C ASN A 131 12.19 -9.91 0.71
N LYS A 132 11.64 -8.71 0.53
CA LYS A 132 10.77 -8.34 -0.59
C LYS A 132 10.83 -6.84 -0.86
N THR A 133 10.62 -6.46 -2.12
CA THR A 133 10.46 -5.08 -2.53
C THR A 133 9.03 -4.58 -2.28
N GLY A 134 8.87 -3.27 -2.18
CA GLY A 134 7.54 -2.65 -2.11
C GLY A 134 6.73 -2.92 -3.38
N LYS A 135 5.45 -3.24 -3.24
CA LYS A 135 4.57 -3.45 -4.40
C LYS A 135 4.22 -2.12 -5.06
N THR A 136 4.35 -2.07 -6.38
CA THR A 136 3.84 -0.97 -7.21
C THR A 136 2.33 -0.96 -7.24
N TYR A 137 1.73 0.20 -7.52
CA TYR A 137 0.28 0.28 -7.76
C TYR A 137 -0.13 -0.68 -8.88
N THR A 138 0.62 -0.77 -9.98
CA THR A 138 0.37 -1.73 -11.07
C THR A 138 0.31 -3.17 -10.57
N SER A 139 1.32 -3.61 -9.80
CA SER A 139 1.33 -4.96 -9.24
C SER A 139 0.14 -5.24 -8.32
N ILE A 140 -0.31 -4.22 -7.58
CA ILE A 140 -1.50 -4.31 -6.75
C ILE A 140 -2.76 -4.44 -7.63
N LEU A 141 -2.92 -3.58 -8.63
CA LEU A 141 -4.07 -3.59 -9.56
C LEU A 141 -4.16 -4.92 -10.32
N ASP A 142 -3.05 -5.41 -10.86
CA ASP A 142 -2.97 -6.70 -11.55
C ASP A 142 -3.39 -7.86 -10.64
N SER A 143 -3.09 -7.77 -9.34
CA SER A 143 -3.53 -8.77 -8.37
C SER A 143 -5.05 -8.79 -8.18
N TYR A 144 -5.71 -7.62 -8.25
CA TYR A 144 -7.18 -7.53 -8.26
C TYR A 144 -7.77 -8.03 -9.57
N CYS A 145 -7.22 -7.61 -10.72
CA CYS A 145 -7.65 -8.05 -12.04
C CYS A 145 -7.53 -9.60 -12.16
N SER A 146 -6.44 -10.18 -11.65
CA SER A 146 -6.24 -11.64 -11.57
C SER A 146 -7.22 -12.33 -10.60
N TYR A 147 -7.50 -11.70 -9.45
CA TYR A 147 -8.45 -12.23 -8.48
C TYR A 147 -9.85 -12.34 -9.08
N VAL A 148 -10.34 -11.27 -9.71
CA VAL A 148 -11.68 -11.25 -10.33
C VAL A 148 -11.79 -12.33 -11.41
N SER A 149 -10.81 -12.40 -12.29
CA SER A 149 -10.77 -13.39 -13.38
C SER A 149 -10.82 -14.83 -12.86
N ARG A 150 -10.06 -15.15 -11.80
CA ARG A 150 -9.99 -16.51 -11.25
C ARG A 150 -11.21 -16.91 -10.44
N HIS A 151 -11.83 -15.98 -9.73
CA HIS A 151 -12.89 -16.29 -8.76
C HIS A 151 -14.30 -16.16 -9.33
N TYR A 152 -14.52 -15.23 -10.27
CA TYR A 152 -15.85 -14.93 -10.79
C TYR A 152 -15.98 -15.20 -12.30
N GLY A 153 -14.87 -15.39 -13.00
CA GLY A 153 -14.84 -15.66 -14.45
C GLY A 153 -14.96 -14.40 -15.30
N PRO A 154 -15.03 -14.54 -16.63
CA PRO A 154 -14.93 -13.42 -17.58
C PRO A 154 -16.20 -12.57 -17.70
N SER A 155 -17.37 -13.13 -17.38
CA SER A 155 -18.67 -12.47 -17.58
C SER A 155 -19.17 -11.82 -16.29
N VAL A 156 -18.42 -10.84 -15.79
CA VAL A 156 -18.68 -10.16 -14.51
C VAL A 156 -18.84 -8.66 -14.75
N ILE A 157 -19.84 -8.08 -14.07
CA ILE A 157 -20.02 -6.64 -13.99
C ILE A 157 -19.56 -6.20 -12.60
N ILE A 158 -18.60 -5.29 -12.56
CA ILE A 158 -17.98 -4.79 -11.35
C ILE A 158 -18.52 -3.40 -11.08
N VAL A 159 -18.99 -3.16 -9.86
CA VAL A 159 -19.51 -1.86 -9.46
C VAL A 159 -18.68 -1.32 -8.30
N PHE A 160 -18.14 -0.12 -8.44
CA PHE A 160 -17.37 0.56 -7.41
C PHE A 160 -18.16 1.70 -6.77
N ASP A 161 -17.89 1.93 -5.49
CA ASP A 161 -18.29 3.15 -4.78
C ASP A 161 -17.62 4.39 -5.40
N GLY A 162 -18.35 5.49 -5.32
CA GLY A 162 -17.85 6.85 -5.50
C GLY A 162 -17.48 7.49 -4.17
N TYR A 163 -16.37 8.20 -4.18
CA TYR A 163 -15.85 8.99 -3.08
C TYR A 163 -15.74 10.47 -3.47
N THR A 164 -16.65 10.95 -4.31
CA THR A 164 -16.72 12.38 -4.68
C THR A 164 -16.92 13.23 -3.42
N ASN A 165 -16.40 14.46 -3.41
CA ASN A 165 -16.41 15.36 -2.23
C ASN A 165 -17.81 15.92 -1.88
N GLN A 166 -18.88 15.20 -2.24
CA GLN A 166 -20.24 15.55 -1.87
C GLN A 166 -20.59 14.95 -0.51
N PRO A 167 -21.36 15.65 0.33
CA PRO A 167 -21.83 15.09 1.61
C PRO A 167 -22.58 13.78 1.38
N SER A 168 -22.12 12.71 2.01
CA SER A 168 -22.76 11.40 1.95
C SER A 168 -23.56 11.13 3.22
N THR A 169 -24.66 10.40 3.09
CA THR A 169 -25.44 9.89 4.24
C THR A 169 -24.61 8.99 5.17
N LYS A 170 -23.45 8.51 4.72
CA LYS A 170 -22.49 7.70 5.51
C LYS A 170 -21.34 8.51 6.13
N ASP A 171 -21.30 9.85 6.01
CA ASP A 171 -20.21 10.70 6.53
C ASP A 171 -20.02 10.60 8.06
N GLY A 172 -21.13 10.51 8.81
CA GLY A 172 -21.08 10.32 10.26
C GLY A 172 -20.42 8.98 10.64
N THR A 173 -20.69 7.92 9.88
CA THR A 173 -20.10 6.59 10.07
C THR A 173 -18.62 6.58 9.70
N HIS A 174 -18.25 7.25 8.62
CA HIS A 174 -16.85 7.42 8.20
C HIS A 174 -16.04 8.20 9.25
N THR A 175 -16.58 9.30 9.76
CA THR A 175 -15.94 10.13 10.78
C THR A 175 -15.72 9.37 12.09
N ARG A 176 -16.66 8.48 12.47
CA ARG A 176 -16.51 7.63 13.67
C ARG A 176 -15.45 6.54 13.50
N ARG A 177 -15.29 5.99 12.29
CA ARG A 177 -14.31 4.93 12.00
C ARG A 177 -12.89 5.47 11.81
N ASN A 178 -12.74 6.66 11.24
CA ASN A 178 -11.45 7.28 10.94
C ASN A 178 -11.26 8.58 11.73
N LYS A 179 -10.60 8.50 12.89
CA LYS A 179 -10.27 9.68 13.72
C LYS A 179 -9.28 10.64 13.06
N THR A 180 -8.48 10.16 12.11
CA THR A 180 -7.47 10.94 11.40
C THR A 180 -7.52 10.62 9.91
N VAL A 181 -7.61 11.66 9.08
CA VAL A 181 -7.57 11.54 7.62
C VAL A 181 -6.11 11.43 7.19
N GLY A 182 -5.79 10.40 6.40
CA GLY A 182 -4.45 10.18 5.87
C GLY A 182 -4.04 11.24 4.87
N ARG A 183 -2.74 11.34 4.61
CA ARG A 183 -2.19 12.30 3.66
C ARG A 183 -2.71 12.02 2.24
N ASN A 184 -3.10 13.07 1.51
CA ASN A 184 -3.37 12.97 0.07
C ASN A 184 -2.04 12.71 -0.66
N VAL A 185 -2.00 11.65 -1.47
CA VAL A 185 -0.81 11.24 -2.22
C VAL A 185 -1.09 11.35 -3.72
N SER A 186 -0.18 12.02 -4.42
CA SER A 186 -0.11 11.92 -5.88
C SER A 186 0.76 10.73 -6.26
N PHE A 187 0.19 9.75 -6.96
CA PHE A 187 0.89 8.54 -7.36
C PHE A 187 0.57 8.15 -8.79
N THR A 188 1.50 7.44 -9.43
CA THR A 188 1.32 6.80 -10.74
C THR A 188 1.39 5.29 -10.60
N SER A 189 0.95 4.56 -11.63
CA SER A 189 0.88 3.09 -11.62
C SER A 189 2.24 2.43 -11.32
N ALA A 190 3.35 3.02 -11.75
CA ALA A 190 4.69 2.48 -11.53
C ALA A 190 5.24 2.72 -10.11
N MET A 191 4.66 3.65 -9.33
CA MET A 191 5.18 3.98 -8.01
C MET A 191 4.89 2.87 -6.99
N PRO A 192 5.82 2.55 -6.06
CA PRO A 192 5.54 1.68 -4.92
C PRO A 192 4.61 2.36 -3.91
N LEU A 193 3.70 1.59 -3.30
CA LEU A 193 2.87 2.07 -2.19
C LEU A 193 3.77 2.22 -0.94
N LYS A 194 4.06 3.46 -0.56
CA LYS A 194 5.01 3.78 0.54
C LYS A 194 4.36 4.03 1.91
N MET A 195 3.03 3.93 2.02
CA MET A 195 2.31 4.22 3.26
C MET A 195 1.47 3.03 3.71
N LYS A 196 1.05 3.05 4.98
CA LYS A 196 0.21 1.98 5.55
C LYS A 196 -1.15 1.97 4.87
N LYS A 197 -1.68 0.77 4.61
CA LYS A 197 -3.00 0.58 3.97
C LYS A 197 -4.11 1.41 4.64
N GLN A 198 -4.19 1.39 5.96
CA GLN A 198 -5.24 2.10 6.70
C GLN A 198 -5.16 3.61 6.53
N GLU A 199 -3.95 4.16 6.47
CA GLU A 199 -3.72 5.60 6.25
C GLU A 199 -4.08 5.98 4.82
N PHE A 200 -3.66 5.19 3.82
CA PHE A 200 -4.03 5.42 2.42
C PHE A 200 -5.55 5.42 2.24
N LEU A 201 -6.24 4.42 2.81
CA LEU A 201 -7.68 4.22 2.74
C LEU A 201 -8.49 5.10 3.71
N SER A 202 -7.89 5.98 4.51
CA SER A 202 -8.66 6.95 5.28
C SER A 202 -8.90 8.26 4.52
N ASN A 203 -8.20 8.47 3.40
CA ASN A 203 -8.35 9.63 2.54
C ASN A 203 -9.21 9.31 1.30
N ASN A 204 -10.30 10.07 1.09
CA ASN A 204 -11.25 9.82 0.01
C ASN A 204 -10.67 10.09 -1.39
N ASP A 205 -9.83 11.13 -1.56
CA ASP A 205 -9.17 11.39 -2.85
C ASP A 205 -8.26 10.24 -3.26
N ASN A 206 -7.52 9.67 -2.29
CA ASN A 206 -6.67 8.50 -2.53
C ASN A 206 -7.48 7.29 -2.96
N LYS A 207 -8.61 7.02 -2.29
CA LYS A 207 -9.52 5.93 -2.68
C LYS A 207 -10.07 6.13 -4.08
N GLN A 208 -10.58 7.32 -4.39
CA GLN A 208 -11.15 7.61 -5.70
C GLN A 208 -10.13 7.42 -6.82
N ARG A 209 -8.91 7.95 -6.64
CA ARG A 209 -7.83 7.76 -7.62
C ARG A 209 -7.47 6.29 -7.80
N PHE A 210 -7.40 5.54 -6.70
CA PHE A 210 -7.11 4.11 -6.76
C PHE A 210 -8.22 3.34 -7.50
N ILE A 211 -9.49 3.66 -7.23
CA ILE A 211 -10.65 3.07 -7.93
C ILE A 211 -10.59 3.39 -9.42
N ASN A 212 -10.34 4.65 -9.80
CA ASN A 212 -10.24 5.02 -11.21
C ASN A 212 -9.16 4.20 -11.94
N MET A 213 -7.97 4.06 -11.34
CA MET A 213 -6.89 3.24 -11.92
C MET A 213 -7.25 1.74 -11.98
N LEU A 214 -7.99 1.24 -10.98
CA LEU A 214 -8.46 -0.14 -10.97
C LEU A 214 -9.54 -0.40 -12.01
N SER A 215 -10.50 0.52 -12.16
CA SER A 215 -11.52 0.48 -13.20
C SER A 215 -10.86 0.42 -14.59
N GLU A 216 -9.88 1.28 -14.85
CA GLU A 216 -9.10 1.24 -16.09
C GLU A 216 -8.32 -0.08 -16.28
N CYS A 217 -7.78 -0.69 -15.21
CA CYS A 217 -7.17 -2.03 -15.28
C CYS A 217 -8.20 -3.08 -15.71
N LEU A 218 -9.33 -3.12 -15.02
CA LEU A 218 -10.36 -4.12 -15.22
C LEU A 218 -10.98 -4.03 -16.62
N GLU A 219 -11.28 -2.81 -17.08
CA GLU A 219 -11.79 -2.56 -18.43
C GLU A 219 -10.78 -3.00 -19.51
N ARG A 220 -9.49 -2.72 -19.32
CA ARG A 220 -8.44 -3.19 -20.24
C ARG A 220 -8.31 -4.71 -20.27
N THR A 221 -8.63 -5.38 -19.16
CA THR A 221 -8.69 -6.85 -19.11
C THR A 221 -10.01 -7.43 -19.63
N GLY A 222 -10.95 -6.58 -20.07
CA GLY A 222 -12.20 -6.98 -20.73
C GLY A 222 -13.42 -7.07 -19.81
N PHE A 223 -13.31 -6.66 -18.54
CA PHE A 223 -14.46 -6.61 -17.63
C PHE A 223 -15.32 -5.38 -17.87
N GLN A 224 -16.62 -5.50 -17.57
CA GLN A 224 -17.51 -4.35 -17.52
C GLN A 224 -17.43 -3.71 -16.12
N VAL A 225 -17.17 -2.41 -16.07
CA VAL A 225 -17.05 -1.66 -14.81
C VAL A 225 -18.06 -0.50 -14.78
N HIS A 226 -18.67 -0.28 -13.62
CA HIS A 226 -19.54 0.85 -13.33
C HIS A 226 -19.06 1.54 -12.05
N ASN A 227 -18.96 2.87 -12.07
CA ASN A 227 -18.59 3.65 -10.89
C ASN A 227 -19.82 4.45 -10.43
N ALA A 228 -20.18 4.33 -9.15
CA ALA A 228 -21.20 5.17 -8.55
C ALA A 228 -20.60 6.57 -8.24
N ASP A 229 -21.46 7.60 -8.13
CA ASP A 229 -21.04 8.93 -7.67
C ASP A 229 -20.82 8.98 -6.15
N GLY A 230 -21.47 8.06 -5.43
CA GLY A 230 -21.41 7.89 -3.98
C GLY A 230 -21.58 6.41 -3.62
N ASP A 231 -22.54 6.10 -2.77
CA ASP A 231 -22.79 4.72 -2.32
C ASP A 231 -23.27 3.81 -3.46
N ALA A 232 -22.59 2.67 -3.68
CA ALA A 232 -22.87 1.78 -4.80
C ALA A 232 -24.04 0.80 -4.56
N ASP A 233 -24.57 0.69 -3.34
CA ASP A 233 -25.56 -0.32 -2.95
C ASP A 233 -26.77 -0.40 -3.91
N VAL A 234 -27.34 0.75 -4.27
CA VAL A 234 -28.47 0.84 -5.20
C VAL A 234 -28.05 0.48 -6.63
N LEU A 235 -26.89 0.97 -7.07
CA LEU A 235 -26.38 0.70 -8.42
C LEU A 235 -26.07 -0.79 -8.62
N ILE A 236 -25.51 -1.43 -7.59
CA ILE A 236 -25.26 -2.89 -7.55
C ILE A 236 -26.57 -3.65 -7.71
N ALA A 237 -27.59 -3.34 -6.89
CA ALA A 237 -28.88 -4.02 -6.93
C ALA A 237 -29.61 -3.81 -8.27
N GLN A 238 -29.62 -2.58 -8.79
CA GLN A 238 -30.23 -2.25 -10.08
C GLN A 238 -29.53 -2.98 -11.23
N THR A 239 -28.20 -3.02 -11.23
CA THR A 239 -27.41 -3.73 -12.25
C THR A 239 -27.75 -5.21 -12.26
N ALA A 240 -27.85 -5.85 -11.08
CA ALA A 240 -28.20 -7.25 -10.96
C ALA A 240 -29.64 -7.55 -11.44
N VAL A 241 -30.62 -6.71 -11.08
CA VAL A 241 -32.01 -6.85 -11.55
C VAL A 241 -32.11 -6.68 -13.07
N MET A 242 -31.39 -5.71 -13.65
CA MET A 242 -31.36 -5.52 -15.10
C MET A 242 -30.72 -6.70 -15.83
N ALA A 243 -29.61 -7.23 -15.32
CA ALA A 243 -28.96 -8.42 -15.87
C ALA A 243 -29.86 -9.66 -15.79
N ALA A 244 -30.60 -9.83 -14.68
CA ALA A 244 -31.52 -10.93 -14.45
C ALA A 244 -32.66 -11.05 -15.49
N LYS A 245 -33.02 -9.94 -16.14
CA LYS A 245 -34.03 -9.92 -17.22
C LYS A 245 -33.58 -10.68 -18.47
N LYS A 246 -32.27 -10.80 -18.69
CA LYS A 246 -31.69 -11.41 -19.89
C LYS A 246 -30.91 -12.69 -19.60
N HIS A 247 -30.28 -12.76 -18.44
CA HIS A 247 -29.39 -13.84 -18.08
C HIS A 247 -29.62 -14.25 -16.63
N ARG A 248 -29.43 -15.54 -16.34
CA ARG A 248 -29.32 -15.99 -14.95
C ARG A 248 -28.18 -15.24 -14.26
N THR A 249 -28.51 -14.52 -13.20
CA THR A 249 -27.62 -13.56 -12.56
C THR A 249 -27.43 -13.91 -11.10
N VAL A 250 -26.18 -13.82 -10.63
CA VAL A 250 -25.82 -13.94 -9.21
C VAL A 250 -25.21 -12.62 -8.78
N LEU A 251 -25.84 -11.96 -7.81
CA LEU A 251 -25.22 -10.85 -7.09
C LEU A 251 -24.37 -11.41 -5.96
N VAL A 252 -23.11 -11.00 -5.91
CA VAL A 252 -22.17 -11.36 -4.84
C VAL A 252 -21.97 -10.17 -3.93
N GLY A 253 -22.23 -10.34 -2.63
CA GLY A 253 -22.04 -9.29 -1.63
C GLY A 253 -22.36 -9.76 -0.22
N ASP A 254 -21.75 -9.16 0.79
CA ASP A 254 -21.93 -9.52 2.19
C ASP A 254 -22.95 -8.66 2.94
N ASP A 255 -23.28 -7.47 2.41
CA ASP A 255 -24.16 -6.52 3.09
C ASP A 255 -25.63 -6.93 3.02
N THR A 256 -26.30 -6.86 4.18
CA THR A 256 -27.74 -7.17 4.30
C THR A 256 -28.61 -6.21 3.52
N ASP A 257 -28.15 -4.97 3.36
CA ASP A 257 -28.88 -3.91 2.67
C ASP A 257 -29.04 -4.26 1.19
N LEU A 258 -28.07 -4.95 0.58
CA LEU A 258 -28.16 -5.45 -0.79
C LEU A 258 -29.29 -6.47 -0.95
N LEU A 259 -29.49 -7.35 0.03
CA LEU A 259 -30.61 -8.31 -0.01
C LEU A 259 -31.96 -7.59 0.07
N ILE A 260 -32.08 -6.61 0.96
CA ILE A 260 -33.33 -5.83 1.11
C ILE A 260 -33.62 -5.05 -0.17
N LEU A 261 -32.60 -4.40 -0.75
CA LEU A 261 -32.72 -3.70 -2.03
C LEU A 261 -33.12 -4.64 -3.17
N LEU A 262 -32.55 -5.84 -3.21
CA LEU A 262 -32.93 -6.85 -4.20
C LEU A 262 -34.38 -7.27 -4.06
N LEU A 263 -34.86 -7.55 -2.84
CA LEU A 263 -36.25 -7.93 -2.60
C LEU A 263 -37.22 -6.81 -2.99
N HIS A 264 -36.83 -5.55 -2.77
CA HIS A 264 -37.63 -4.38 -3.14
C HIS A 264 -37.66 -4.12 -4.65
N LEU A 265 -36.52 -4.25 -5.32
CA LEU A 265 -36.35 -3.92 -6.74
C LEU A 265 -36.67 -5.09 -7.68
N TYR A 266 -36.78 -6.32 -7.16
CA TYR A 266 -37.01 -7.50 -7.97
C TYR A 266 -38.32 -7.41 -8.76
N GLN A 267 -38.24 -7.78 -10.04
CA GLN A 267 -39.39 -7.77 -10.95
C GLN A 267 -39.60 -9.17 -11.55
N CYS A 268 -38.59 -9.70 -12.22
CA CYS A 268 -38.64 -10.99 -12.90
C CYS A 268 -37.22 -11.53 -13.16
N GLY A 269 -37.14 -12.78 -13.64
CA GLY A 269 -35.89 -13.42 -14.04
C GLY A 269 -35.24 -14.27 -12.95
N GLU A 270 -34.17 -14.96 -13.34
CA GLU A 270 -33.40 -15.85 -12.46
C GLU A 270 -32.31 -15.07 -11.72
N LEU A 271 -32.69 -14.46 -10.59
CA LEU A 271 -31.80 -13.67 -9.74
C LEU A 271 -31.49 -14.40 -8.42
N TYR A 272 -30.20 -14.50 -8.11
CA TYR A 272 -29.69 -15.11 -6.90
C TYR A 272 -28.80 -14.15 -6.13
N PHE A 273 -28.82 -14.24 -4.80
CA PHE A 273 -27.89 -13.58 -3.90
C PHE A 273 -26.93 -14.59 -3.28
N MET A 274 -25.65 -14.25 -3.22
CA MET A 274 -24.60 -15.08 -2.65
C MET A 274 -23.65 -14.21 -1.81
N SER A 275 -23.41 -14.60 -0.56
CA SER A 275 -22.37 -13.99 0.27
C SER A 275 -20.96 -14.33 -0.25
N GLU A 276 -19.98 -13.47 0.00
CA GLU A 276 -18.62 -13.74 -0.43
C GLU A 276 -18.05 -15.02 0.23
N PRO A 277 -17.25 -15.82 -0.49
CA PRO A 277 -16.61 -16.99 0.09
C PRO A 277 -15.63 -16.59 1.20
N ARG A 278 -15.95 -16.89 2.46
CA ARG A 278 -15.04 -16.62 3.59
C ARG A 278 -13.83 -17.57 3.56
N LYS A 279 -12.65 -17.01 3.84
CA LYS A 279 -11.34 -17.71 3.83
C LYS A 279 -11.23 -18.93 4.79
N SER A 280 -12.20 -19.16 5.68
CA SER A 280 -12.10 -20.18 6.75
C SER A 280 -13.11 -21.33 6.69
N SER A 281 -13.94 -21.47 5.63
CA SER A 281 -14.89 -22.58 5.54
C SER A 281 -14.51 -23.55 4.42
N SER A 282 -13.80 -24.61 4.79
CA SER A 282 -13.38 -25.69 3.89
C SER A 282 -14.50 -26.66 3.46
N SER A 283 -15.78 -26.36 3.72
CA SER A 283 -16.88 -27.30 3.41
C SER A 283 -18.30 -26.73 3.40
N SER A 284 -18.50 -25.41 3.24
CA SER A 284 -19.87 -24.88 3.07
C SER A 284 -20.20 -24.77 1.59
N SER A 285 -21.11 -25.62 1.11
CA SER A 285 -21.79 -25.43 -0.18
C SER A 285 -22.20 -23.96 -0.33
N HIS A 286 -21.82 -23.31 -1.44
CA HIS A 286 -22.24 -21.94 -1.72
C HIS A 286 -23.78 -21.89 -1.64
N LYS A 287 -24.31 -21.18 -0.63
CA LYS A 287 -25.74 -21.05 -0.43
C LYS A 287 -26.22 -19.90 -1.29
N TYR A 288 -26.92 -20.24 -2.36
CA TYR A 288 -27.59 -19.26 -3.22
C TYR A 288 -29.00 -19.02 -2.69
N LEU A 289 -29.35 -17.75 -2.44
CA LEU A 289 -30.72 -17.36 -2.16
C LEU A 289 -31.41 -16.94 -3.45
N ASN A 290 -32.45 -17.66 -3.88
CA ASN A 290 -33.25 -17.25 -5.03
C ASN A 290 -34.20 -16.11 -4.61
N ILE A 291 -34.02 -14.94 -5.21
CA ILE A 291 -34.76 -13.73 -4.83
C ILE A 291 -36.24 -13.83 -5.19
N GLY A 292 -36.57 -14.37 -6.37
CA GLY A 292 -37.97 -14.54 -6.76
C GLY A 292 -38.77 -15.46 -5.84
N ARG A 293 -38.16 -16.56 -5.37
CA ARG A 293 -38.77 -17.43 -4.35
C ARG A 293 -38.95 -16.72 -3.02
N ALA A 294 -37.98 -15.91 -2.60
CA ALA A 294 -38.07 -15.17 -1.35
C ALA A 294 -39.19 -14.12 -1.39
N CYS A 295 -39.32 -13.36 -2.49
CA CYS A 295 -40.44 -12.41 -2.68
C CYS A 295 -41.80 -13.10 -2.60
N GLY A 296 -41.94 -14.32 -3.17
CA GLY A 296 -43.20 -15.07 -3.14
C GLY A 296 -43.62 -15.61 -1.76
N ILE A 297 -42.70 -15.67 -0.79
CA ILE A 297 -42.99 -16.07 0.61
C ILE A 297 -43.35 -14.85 1.47
N LEU A 298 -42.81 -13.67 1.12
CA LEU A 298 -42.97 -12.43 1.88
C LEU A 298 -44.19 -11.59 1.46
N ALA A 299 -44.87 -11.96 0.37
CA ALA A 299 -46.11 -11.35 -0.11
C ALA A 299 -47.33 -11.96 0.57
#